data_AF-A0A8J6JJL0-F1
#
_entry.id   AF-A0A8J6JJL0-F1
#
_cell.length_a   1.000
_cell.length_b   1.000
_cell.length_c   1.000
_cell.angle_alpha   90.00
_cell.angle_beta   90.00
_cell.angle_gamma   90.00
#
_symmetry.space_group_name_H-M   'P 1'
#
loop_
_entity.id
_entity.type
_entity.pdbx_description
1 polymer ?
#
loop_
_entity_poly.entity_id
_entity_poly.type
_entity_poly.pdbx_seq_one_letter_code
_entity_poly.pdbx_strand_id
1 'polypeptide(L)'
;MTTHFRPLSLGGAVQGYFISMDSWRRFSPAPQAALTAQFCTLETQMWDRATSANDDAVDCEVVRDPCIQNRRFAIQMVEISPADQQMRRAAGQIVLLLWRDASLQVDQTCPATWNQTVGSVAGLTIR
;
A
#
# COMPACT_ATOMS: atom_id res chain seq x y z
N MET A 1 -2.15 -21.46 17.58
CA MET A 1 -2.63 -21.82 16.23
C MET A 1 -3.70 -20.82 15.84
N THR A 2 -3.57 -20.18 14.69
CA THR A 2 -4.58 -19.25 14.16
C THR A 2 -5.71 -20.05 13.53
N THR A 3 -6.96 -19.72 13.84
CA THR A 3 -8.15 -20.45 13.40
C THR A 3 -9.08 -19.65 12.50
N HIS A 4 -8.96 -18.32 12.52
CA HIS A 4 -9.80 -17.40 11.77
C HIS A 4 -8.95 -16.35 11.06
N PHE A 5 -9.36 -15.97 9.86
CA PHE A 5 -8.78 -14.90 9.07
C PHE A 5 -9.87 -13.86 8.78
N ARG A 6 -9.63 -12.60 9.16
CA ARG A 6 -10.48 -11.48 8.76
C ARG A 6 -9.69 -10.62 7.77
N PRO A 7 -10.15 -10.43 6.52
CA PRO A 7 -9.42 -9.65 5.52
C PRO A 7 -9.60 -8.13 5.74
N LEU A 8 -9.40 -7.65 6.97
CA LEU A 8 -9.51 -6.24 7.31
C LEU A 8 -8.14 -5.57 7.16
N SER A 9 -7.93 -4.85 6.06
CA SER A 9 -6.71 -4.05 5.89
C SER A 9 -6.73 -2.83 6.81
N LEU A 10 -5.81 -2.82 7.78
CA LEU A 10 -5.61 -1.73 8.75
C LEU A 10 -4.50 -0.75 8.37
N GLY A 11 -3.70 -1.09 7.35
CA GLY A 11 -2.58 -0.27 6.89
C GLY A 11 -1.92 -0.88 5.66
N GLY A 12 -1.00 -0.12 5.08
CA GLY A 12 -0.16 -0.55 3.96
C GLY A 12 1.23 0.05 4.09
N ALA A 13 2.19 -0.53 3.38
CA ALA A 13 3.51 0.04 3.21
C ALA A 13 3.67 0.45 1.75
N VAL A 14 4.34 1.57 1.51
CA VAL A 14 4.77 1.96 0.17
C VAL A 14 6.24 1.64 0.01
N GLN A 15 6.61 1.08 -1.14
CA GLN A 15 7.98 0.87 -1.53
C GLN A 15 8.29 1.80 -2.70
N GLY A 16 9.33 2.61 -2.56
CA GLY A 16 9.80 3.49 -3.62
C GLY A 16 11.22 3.13 -4.05
N TYR A 17 11.51 3.32 -5.33
CA TYR A 17 12.83 3.18 -5.90
C TYR A 17 13.39 4.57 -6.19
N PHE A 18 14.53 4.89 -5.59
CA PHE A 18 15.11 6.23 -5.65
C PHE A 18 16.56 6.18 -6.12
N ILE A 19 16.95 7.19 -6.90
CA ILE A 19 18.34 7.45 -7.28
C ILE A 19 18.71 8.85 -6.80
N SER A 20 19.95 9.04 -6.32
CA SER A 20 20.41 10.36 -5.93
C SER A 20 20.49 11.29 -7.14
N MET A 21 20.17 12.57 -6.95
CA MET A 21 20.23 13.55 -8.04
C MET A 21 21.65 13.70 -8.61
N ASP A 22 22.68 13.53 -7.79
CA ASP A 22 24.07 13.57 -8.25
C ASP A 22 24.41 12.39 -9.17
N SER A 23 23.84 11.21 -8.93
CA SER A 23 24.01 10.06 -9.82
C SER A 23 23.18 10.24 -11.08
N TRP A 24 21.93 10.68 -10.94
CA TRP A 24 21.01 10.90 -12.05
C TRP A 24 21.54 11.90 -13.08
N ARG A 25 22.14 13.00 -12.61
CA ARG A 25 22.70 14.06 -13.45
C ARG A 25 23.96 13.67 -14.23
N ARG A 26 24.58 12.52 -13.92
CA ARG A 26 25.74 12.00 -14.70
C ARG A 26 25.33 11.34 -16.01
N PHE A 27 24.06 10.96 -16.14
CA PHE A 27 23.52 10.38 -17.37
C PHE A 27 23.15 11.49 -18.38
N SER A 28 23.35 11.21 -19.67
CA SER A 28 22.80 12.06 -20.73
C SER A 28 21.27 11.84 -20.84
N PRO A 29 20.55 12.71 -21.60
CA PRO A 29 19.09 12.63 -21.67
C PRO A 29 18.53 11.28 -22.17
N ALA A 30 19.23 10.60 -23.09
CA ALA A 30 18.76 9.32 -23.64
C ALA A 30 18.77 8.17 -22.60
N PRO A 31 19.88 7.90 -21.87
CA PRO A 31 19.86 6.96 -20.75
C PRO A 31 18.90 7.35 -19.62
N GLN A 32 18.71 8.64 -19.33
CA GLN A 32 17.70 9.08 -18.37
C GLN A 32 16.30 8.64 -18.80
N ALA A 33 15.90 8.93 -20.04
CA ALA A 33 14.61 8.51 -20.57
C ALA A 33 14.44 6.98 -20.55
N ALA A 34 15.49 6.23 -20.91
CA ALA A 34 15.47 4.77 -20.88
C ALA A 34 15.30 4.22 -19.45
N LEU A 35 16.04 4.75 -18.48
CA LEU A 35 15.92 4.35 -17.07
C LEU A 35 14.52 4.67 -16.53
N THR A 36 14.00 5.87 -16.79
CA THR A 36 12.63 6.25 -16.38
C THR A 36 11.60 5.26 -16.93
N ALA A 37 11.66 4.92 -18.21
CA ALA A 37 10.72 3.97 -18.81
C ALA A 37 10.81 2.57 -18.17
N GLN A 38 12.02 2.09 -17.85
CA GLN A 38 12.21 0.81 -17.18
C GLN A 38 11.72 0.83 -15.73
N PHE A 39 11.93 1.92 -14.98
CA PHE A 39 11.39 2.05 -13.62
C PHE A 39 9.86 2.15 -13.60
N CYS A 40 9.23 2.83 -14.57
CA CYS A 40 7.77 2.79 -14.71
C CYS A 40 7.27 1.37 -14.98
N THR A 41 7.96 0.63 -15.85
CA THR A 41 7.64 -0.78 -16.14
C THR A 41 7.77 -1.65 -14.88
N LEU A 42 8.86 -1.47 -14.14
CA LEU A 42 9.11 -2.18 -12.88
C LEU A 42 8.04 -1.86 -11.83
N GLU A 43 7.63 -0.60 -11.71
CA GLU A 43 6.57 -0.17 -10.78
C GLU A 43 5.25 -0.89 -11.08
N THR A 44 4.83 -0.93 -12.35
CA THR A 44 3.62 -1.68 -12.75
C THR A 44 3.74 -3.17 -12.38
N GLN A 45 4.87 -3.80 -12.71
CA GLN A 45 5.10 -5.21 -12.39
C GLN A 45 5.09 -5.49 -10.88
N MET A 46 5.60 -4.56 -10.07
CA MET A 46 5.60 -4.70 -8.61
C MET A 46 4.19 -4.59 -8.02
N TRP A 47 3.35 -3.69 -8.56
CA TRP A 47 1.94 -3.62 -8.18
C TRP A 47 1.18 -4.90 -8.55
N ASP A 48 1.34 -5.38 -9.79
CA ASP A 48 0.73 -6.64 -10.23
C ASP A 48 1.17 -7.82 -9.36
N ARG A 49 2.45 -7.84 -8.98
CA ARG A 49 3.00 -8.86 -8.09
C ARG A 49 2.42 -8.76 -6.68
N ALA A 50 2.27 -7.55 -6.14
CA ALA A 50 1.71 -7.36 -4.81
C ALA A 50 0.26 -7.86 -4.75
N THR A 51 -0.57 -7.52 -5.74
CA THR A 51 -1.96 -7.99 -5.82
C THR A 51 -2.02 -9.51 -5.97
N SER A 52 -1.32 -10.07 -6.97
CA SER A 52 -1.37 -11.52 -7.21
C SER A 52 -0.82 -12.35 -6.04
N ALA A 53 0.23 -11.88 -5.36
CA ALA A 53 0.76 -12.57 -4.18
C ALA A 53 -0.19 -12.50 -2.99
N ASN A 54 -0.86 -11.36 -2.78
CA ASN A 54 -1.86 -11.22 -1.74
C ASN A 54 -3.06 -12.14 -1.99
N ASP A 55 -3.58 -12.16 -3.21
CA ASP A 55 -4.75 -12.98 -3.57
C ASP A 55 -4.46 -14.47 -3.45
N ASP A 56 -3.31 -14.94 -3.95
CA ASP A 56 -2.86 -16.34 -3.79
C ASP A 56 -2.68 -16.71 -2.32
N ALA A 57 -2.11 -15.81 -1.51
CA ALA A 57 -1.93 -16.05 -0.09
C ALA A 57 -3.28 -16.23 0.63
N VAL A 58 -4.25 -15.34 0.36
CA VAL A 58 -5.59 -15.43 0.93
C VAL A 58 -6.29 -16.72 0.51
N ASP A 59 -6.24 -17.06 -0.77
CA ASP A 59 -6.86 -18.29 -1.29
C ASP A 59 -6.22 -19.55 -0.68
N CYS A 60 -4.89 -19.57 -0.51
CA CYS A 60 -4.20 -20.64 0.19
C CYS A 60 -4.56 -20.75 1.68
N GLU A 61 -4.71 -19.63 2.39
CA GLU A 61 -5.10 -19.64 3.79
C GLU A 61 -6.46 -20.32 4.00
N VAL A 62 -7.43 -20.03 3.13
CA VAL A 62 -8.83 -20.48 3.27
C VAL A 62 -9.18 -21.69 2.40
N VAL A 63 -8.19 -22.27 1.70
CA VAL A 63 -8.33 -23.45 0.83
C VAL A 63 -9.31 -23.20 -0.33
N ARG A 64 -9.19 -22.02 -0.93
CA ARG A 64 -9.79 -21.69 -2.22
C ARG A 64 -8.77 -21.93 -3.33
N ASP A 65 -9.26 -22.27 -4.52
CA ASP A 65 -8.44 -22.35 -5.72
C ASP A 65 -8.51 -21.05 -6.54
N PRO A 66 -7.41 -20.63 -7.19
CA PRO A 66 -6.13 -21.34 -7.25
C PRO A 66 -5.22 -20.96 -6.07
N CYS A 67 -4.70 -21.97 -5.36
CA CYS A 67 -3.62 -21.82 -4.38
C CYS A 67 -2.33 -22.41 -4.99
N ILE A 68 -1.49 -21.56 -5.55
CA ILE A 68 -0.39 -21.91 -6.47
C ILE A 68 0.96 -21.87 -5.76
N GLN A 69 1.26 -20.81 -4.99
CA GLN A 69 2.63 -20.58 -4.49
C GLN A 69 2.81 -20.94 -3.01
N ASN A 70 1.73 -21.08 -2.24
CA ASN A 70 1.81 -21.17 -0.78
C ASN A 70 1.27 -22.48 -0.19
N ARG A 71 1.56 -22.71 1.09
CA ARG A 71 1.01 -23.83 1.87
C ARG A 71 -0.45 -23.55 2.22
N ARG A 72 -1.28 -24.58 2.14
CA ARG A 72 -2.70 -24.52 2.56
C ARG A 72 -2.85 -24.61 4.07
N PHE A 73 -3.68 -23.75 4.66
CA PHE A 73 -3.85 -23.68 6.12
C PHE A 73 -5.28 -23.92 6.65
N ALA A 74 -6.30 -24.07 5.78
CA ALA A 74 -7.69 -24.38 6.17
C ALA A 74 -8.25 -23.47 7.28
N ILE A 75 -7.96 -22.17 7.18
CA ILE A 75 -8.41 -21.15 8.12
C ILE A 75 -9.83 -20.70 7.72
N GLN A 76 -10.70 -20.48 8.71
CA GLN A 76 -12.03 -19.95 8.45
C GLN A 76 -11.96 -18.45 8.11
N MET A 77 -12.43 -18.07 6.91
CA MET A 77 -12.64 -16.67 6.57
C MET A 77 -13.84 -16.11 7.34
N VAL A 78 -13.64 -14.95 7.96
CA VAL A 78 -14.72 -14.20 8.60
C VAL A 78 -15.00 -12.95 7.79
N GLU A 79 -16.27 -12.74 7.46
CA GLU A 79 -16.71 -11.54 6.74
C GLU A 79 -16.49 -10.27 7.56
N ILE A 80 -16.22 -9.17 6.86
CA ILE A 80 -16.07 -7.85 7.46
C ILE A 80 -17.44 -7.31 7.83
N SER A 81 -17.66 -7.06 9.12
CA SER A 81 -18.92 -6.51 9.63
C SER A 81 -18.97 -4.98 9.50
N PRO A 82 -20.17 -4.37 9.62
CA PRO A 82 -20.30 -2.92 9.74
C PRO A 82 -19.53 -2.33 10.94
N ALA A 83 -19.40 -3.09 12.03
CA ALA A 83 -18.64 -2.68 13.22
C ALA A 83 -17.14 -2.63 12.94
N ASP A 84 -16.61 -3.59 12.17
CA ASP A 84 -15.21 -3.58 11.72
C ASP A 84 -14.90 -2.34 10.87
N GLN A 85 -15.81 -2.00 9.95
CA GLN A 85 -15.69 -0.80 9.13
C GLN A 85 -15.75 0.49 9.97
N GLN A 86 -16.59 0.52 11.00
CA GLN A 86 -16.66 1.65 11.93
C GLN A 86 -15.36 1.79 12.72
N MET A 87 -14.82 0.68 13.23
CA MET A 87 -13.54 0.66 13.95
C MET A 87 -12.39 1.11 13.05
N ARG A 88 -12.33 0.61 11.80
CA ARG A 88 -11.34 1.03 10.81
C ARG A 88 -11.39 2.53 10.55
N ARG A 89 -12.59 3.12 10.40
CA ARG A 89 -12.75 4.56 10.23
C ARG A 89 -12.28 5.35 11.45
N ALA A 90 -12.64 4.92 12.66
CA ALA A 90 -12.22 5.56 13.89
C ALA A 90 -10.70 5.51 14.08
N ALA A 91 -10.09 4.35 13.86
CA ALA A 91 -8.63 4.18 13.88
C ALA A 91 -7.95 5.07 12.83
N GLY A 92 -8.49 5.11 11.61
CA GLY A 92 -7.99 5.95 10.53
C GLY A 92 -7.96 7.45 10.88
N GLN A 93 -8.98 7.96 11.59
CA GLN A 93 -8.99 9.36 12.04
C GLN A 93 -7.81 9.68 12.98
N ILE A 94 -7.49 8.78 13.91
CA ILE A 94 -6.35 8.95 14.83
C ILE A 94 -5.03 8.88 14.06
N VAL A 95 -4.89 7.89 13.17
CA VAL A 95 -3.68 7.72 12.35
C VAL A 95 -3.41 8.95 11.47
N LEU A 96 -4.44 9.55 10.89
CA LEU A 96 -4.28 10.76 10.07
C LEU A 96 -3.79 11.97 10.88
N LEU A 97 -4.19 12.10 12.15
CA LEU A 97 -3.67 13.15 13.03
C LEU A 97 -2.20 12.91 13.38
N LEU A 98 -1.83 11.66 13.69
CA LEU A 98 -0.43 11.30 13.95
C LEU A 98 0.45 11.55 12.71
N TRP A 99 -0.06 11.20 11.52
CA TRP A 99 0.61 11.47 10.25
C TRP A 99 0.79 12.98 10.02
N ARG A 100 -0.26 13.77 10.24
CA ARG A 100 -0.21 15.24 10.13
C ARG A 100 0.92 15.79 11.00
N ASP A 101 0.91 15.46 12.29
CA ASP A 101 1.85 16.02 13.26
C ASP A 101 3.30 15.60 12.95
N ALA A 102 3.52 14.34 12.56
CA ALA A 102 4.84 13.87 12.14
C ALA A 102 5.31 14.53 10.83
N SER A 103 4.42 14.64 9.85
CA SER A 103 4.77 15.18 8.53
C SER A 103 5.10 16.68 8.57
N LEU A 104 4.40 17.44 9.40
CA LEU A 104 4.64 18.88 9.59
C LEU A 104 6.01 19.17 10.22
N GLN A 105 6.65 18.20 10.87
CA GLN A 105 8.03 18.37 11.35
C GLN A 105 9.05 18.40 10.20
N VAL A 106 8.67 17.93 9.01
CA VAL A 106 9.54 17.80 7.84
C VAL A 106 9.10 18.72 6.70
N ASP A 107 7.80 18.83 6.45
CA ASP A 107 7.21 19.62 5.36
C ASP A 107 5.90 20.29 5.83
N GLN A 108 5.94 21.62 5.90
CA GLN A 108 4.79 22.45 6.31
C GLN A 108 3.59 22.36 5.36
N THR A 109 3.81 21.90 4.11
CA THR A 109 2.75 21.74 3.11
C THR A 109 2.18 20.32 3.07
N CYS A 110 2.73 19.38 3.84
CA CYS A 110 2.40 17.96 3.70
C CYS A 110 0.89 17.66 3.83
N PRO A 111 0.14 18.20 4.83
CA PRO A 111 -1.29 17.92 4.93
C PRO A 111 -2.08 18.37 3.69
N ALA A 112 -1.71 19.51 3.10
CA ALA A 112 -2.35 20.02 1.88
C ALA A 112 -2.06 19.11 0.69
N THR A 113 -0.79 18.76 0.47
CA THR A 113 -0.36 17.85 -0.60
C THR A 113 -1.02 16.48 -0.46
N TRP A 114 -1.08 15.93 0.75
CA TRP A 114 -1.71 14.64 1.03
C TRP A 114 -3.21 14.68 0.72
N ASN A 115 -3.92 15.73 1.16
CA ASN A 115 -5.36 15.89 0.89
C ASN A 115 -5.65 16.01 -0.62
N GLN A 116 -4.77 16.68 -1.38
CA GLN A 116 -4.92 16.84 -2.83
C GLN A 116 -4.58 15.56 -3.61
N THR A 117 -3.85 14.62 -3.02
CA THR A 117 -3.35 13.40 -3.69
C THR A 117 -3.99 12.15 -3.10
N VAL A 118 -3.31 11.51 -2.14
CA VAL A 118 -3.73 10.24 -1.52
C VAL A 118 -5.08 10.37 -0.83
N GLY A 119 -5.32 11.47 -0.12
CA GLY A 119 -6.59 11.73 0.56
C GLY A 119 -7.76 11.79 -0.40
N SER A 120 -7.60 12.46 -1.56
CA SER A 120 -8.64 12.54 -2.58
C SER A 120 -9.02 11.16 -3.14
N VAL A 121 -8.02 10.34 -3.49
CA VAL A 121 -8.26 8.98 -4.01
C VAL A 121 -8.87 8.07 -2.94
N ALA A 122 -8.44 8.21 -1.68
CA ALA A 122 -8.91 7.38 -0.57
C ALA A 122 -10.24 7.85 0.06
N GLY A 123 -10.77 9.01 -0.34
CA GLY A 123 -11.95 9.62 0.30
C GLY A 123 -11.70 10.04 1.76
N LEU A 124 -10.46 10.45 2.06
CA LEU A 124 -9.99 10.82 3.39
C LEU A 124 -9.47 12.25 3.40
N THR A 125 -9.48 12.88 4.57
CA THR A 125 -8.98 14.25 4.74
C THR A 125 -8.31 14.40 6.09
N ILE A 126 -7.08 14.89 6.08
CA ILE A 126 -6.40 15.41 7.26
C ILE A 126 -7.01 16.77 7.59
N ARG A 127 -7.49 16.89 8.83
CA ARG A 127 -8.07 18.13 9.37
C ARG A 127 -7.11 18.82 10.33
#